data_AF-G4MF74-F1
#
_entry.id   AF-G4MF74-F1
#
_cell.length_a   1.000
_cell.length_b   1.000
_cell.length_c   1.000
_cell.angle_alpha   90.00
_cell.angle_beta   90.00
_cell.angle_gamma   90.00
#
_symmetry.space_group_name_H-M   'P 1'
#
loop_
_entity.id
_entity.type
_entity.pdbx_description
1 polymer ?
#
loop_
_entity_poly.entity_id
_entity_poly.type
_entity_poly.pdbx_seq_one_letter_code
_entity_poly.pdbx_strand_id
1 'polypeptide(L)'
;MKRRGNRRYYQHHEVPLIRRIRELLYEQGFTTNGARNRLDSLGRASADEAETSETQVAPQTQPGVDVDQLRKDILQVIDQLRG
;
A
#
# COMPACT_ATOMS: atom_id res chain seq x y z
N MET A 1 -15.33 20.43 -29.76
CA MET A 1 -16.27 19.85 -28.77
C MET A 1 -15.53 18.82 -27.93
N LYS A 2 -15.38 19.03 -26.62
CA LYS A 2 -14.64 18.13 -25.71
C LYS A 2 -15.64 17.22 -24.99
N ARG A 3 -15.41 15.90 -25.03
CA ARG A 3 -16.36 14.88 -24.55
C ARG A 3 -16.60 14.99 -23.03
N ARG A 4 -17.87 14.98 -22.63
CA ARG A 4 -18.36 14.98 -21.26
C ARG A 4 -18.38 13.55 -20.70
N GLY A 5 -17.46 13.24 -19.78
CA GLY A 5 -17.68 12.22 -18.76
C GLY A 5 -16.58 11.16 -18.58
N ASN A 6 -16.16 10.96 -17.33
CA ASN A 6 -15.23 9.91 -16.87
C ASN A 6 -15.97 8.92 -15.95
N ARG A 7 -17.16 8.45 -16.34
CA ARG A 7 -17.87 7.43 -15.57
C ARG A 7 -17.24 6.07 -15.87
N ARG A 8 -16.66 5.45 -14.84
CA ARG A 8 -16.09 4.10 -14.90
C ARG A 8 -17.01 3.16 -14.14
N TYR A 9 -17.45 2.10 -14.81
CA TYR A 9 -18.17 1.00 -14.17
C TYR A 9 -17.14 -0.02 -13.70
N TYR A 10 -17.28 -0.42 -12.44
CA TYR A 10 -16.40 -1.37 -11.78
C TYR A 10 -17.19 -2.66 -11.52
N GLN A 11 -16.49 -3.78 -11.53
CA GLN A 11 -17.08 -5.08 -11.22
C GLN A 11 -17.26 -5.25 -9.71
N HIS A 12 -18.10 -6.21 -9.30
CA HIS A 12 -18.40 -6.44 -7.89
C HIS A 12 -17.13 -6.73 -7.07
N HIS A 13 -16.16 -7.47 -7.63
CA HIS A 13 -14.91 -7.80 -6.97
C HIS A 13 -14.00 -6.59 -6.72
N GLU A 14 -14.19 -5.47 -7.44
CA GLU A 14 -13.41 -4.24 -7.25
C GLU A 14 -14.03 -3.33 -6.18
N VAL A 15 -15.32 -3.51 -5.84
CA VAL A 15 -16.03 -2.66 -4.89
C VAL A 15 -15.38 -2.69 -3.49
N PRO A 16 -15.01 -3.86 -2.91
CA PRO A 16 -14.31 -3.90 -1.63
C PRO A 16 -12.95 -3.17 -1.68
N LEU A 17 -12.20 -3.36 -2.76
CA LEU A 17 -10.89 -2.71 -2.96
C LEU A 17 -11.04 -1.18 -2.95
N ILE A 18 -12.01 -0.66 -3.69
CA ILE A 18 -12.27 0.78 -3.79
C ILE A 18 -12.71 1.36 -2.45
N ARG A 19 -13.50 0.62 -1.65
CA ARG A 19 -13.87 1.02 -0.28
C ARG A 19 -12.63 1.17 0.59
N ARG A 20 -11.75 0.16 0.56
CA ARG A 20 -10.51 0.19 1.35
C ARG A 20 -9.58 1.33 0.94
N ILE A 21 -9.43 1.57 -0.37
CA ILE A 21 -8.66 2.71 -0.87
C ILE A 21 -9.26 4.03 -0.36
N ARG A 22 -10.59 4.18 -0.35
CA ARG A 22 -11.25 5.40 0.13
C ARG A 22 -10.99 5.66 1.61
N GLU A 23 -11.11 4.63 2.46
CA GLU A 23 -10.80 4.72 3.89
C GLU A 23 -9.35 5.20 4.10
N LEU A 24 -8.40 4.58 3.39
CA LEU A 24 -6.98 4.93 3.51
C LEU A 24 -6.70 6.38 3.12
N LEU A 25 -7.35 6.88 2.07
CA LEU A 25 -7.13 8.25 1.59
C LEU A 25 -7.82 9.29 2.46
N TYR A 26 -9.11 9.11 2.76
CA TYR A 26 -9.92 10.17 3.35
C TYR A 26 -10.02 10.08 4.87
N GLU A 27 -9.90 8.89 5.47
CA GLU A 27 -9.99 8.71 6.91
C GLU A 27 -8.60 8.63 7.54
N GLN A 28 -7.69 7.88 6.93
CA GLN A 28 -6.33 7.70 7.46
C GLN A 28 -5.32 8.72 6.91
N GLY A 29 -5.71 9.49 5.89
CA GLY A 29 -4.88 10.57 5.34
C GLY A 29 -3.66 10.10 4.53
N PHE A 30 -3.67 8.87 4.01
CA PHE A 30 -2.59 8.39 3.14
C PHE A 30 -2.63 9.07 1.77
N THR A 31 -1.45 9.17 1.14
CA THR A 31 -1.35 9.49 -0.29
C THR A 31 -1.72 8.26 -1.13
N THR A 32 -1.98 8.43 -2.42
CA THR A 32 -2.29 7.31 -3.34
C THR A 32 -1.26 6.18 -3.27
N ASN A 33 0.03 6.51 -3.21
CA ASN A 33 1.09 5.51 -3.08
C ASN A 33 1.12 4.87 -1.68
N GLY A 34 0.88 5.67 -0.63
CA GLY A 34 0.78 5.17 0.74
C GLY A 34 -0.38 4.17 0.91
N ALA A 35 -1.55 4.49 0.36
CA ALA A 35 -2.71 3.60 0.36
C ALA A 35 -2.45 2.31 -0.43
N ARG A 36 -1.77 2.39 -1.60
CA ARG A 36 -1.38 1.21 -2.38
C ARG A 36 -0.44 0.30 -1.59
N ASN A 37 0.62 0.85 -0.98
CA ASN A 37 1.55 0.06 -0.18
C ASN A 37 0.86 -0.61 1.02
N ARG A 38 -0.07 0.11 1.68
CA ARG A 38 -0.89 -0.46 2.75
C ARG A 38 -1.77 -1.59 2.24
N LEU A 39 -2.45 -1.40 1.12
CA LEU A 39 -3.32 -2.42 0.53
C LEU A 39 -2.55 -3.68 0.11
N ASP A 40 -1.34 -3.53 -0.43
CA ASP A 40 -0.47 -4.65 -0.77
C ASP A 40 0.01 -5.42 0.48
N SER A 41 0.38 -4.69 1.53
CA SER A 41 0.73 -5.30 2.82
C SER A 41 -0.45 -6.02 3.49
N LEU A 42 -1.67 -5.49 3.36
CA LEU A 42 -2.88 -6.14 3.86
C LEU A 42 -3.30 -7.32 2.98
N GLY A 43 -3.18 -7.23 1.66
CA GLY A 43 -3.50 -8.32 0.75
C GLY A 43 -2.66 -9.57 1.02
N ARG A 44 -1.41 -9.39 1.49
CA ARG A 44 -0.55 -10.47 1.97
C ARG A 44 -0.97 -11.05 3.33
N ALA A 45 -1.76 -10.33 4.13
CA ALA A 45 -2.28 -10.79 5.42
C ALA A 45 -3.73 -11.35 5.31
N SER A 46 -4.55 -10.81 4.40
CA SER A 46 -5.94 -11.25 4.18
C SER A 46 -6.04 -12.46 3.25
N ALA A 47 -4.98 -12.80 2.52
CA ALA A 47 -4.89 -14.09 1.83
C ALA A 47 -4.86 -15.27 2.81
N ASP A 48 -4.48 -15.05 4.07
CA ASP A 48 -4.45 -16.09 5.12
C ASP A 48 -5.84 -16.36 5.73
N GLU A 49 -6.79 -15.41 5.67
CA GLU A 49 -8.10 -15.53 6.34
C GLU A 49 -9.25 -15.99 5.43
N ALA A 50 -9.02 -16.11 4.12
CA ALA A 50 -10.00 -16.60 3.15
C ALA A 50 -9.83 -18.09 2.77
N GLU A 51 -8.78 -18.75 3.25
CA GLU A 51 -8.50 -20.17 2.97
C GLU A 51 -8.57 -21.01 4.26
N THR A 52 -9.81 -21.34 4.67
CA THR A 52 -10.07 -22.64 5.31
C THR A 52 -10.04 -23.75 4.25
N SER A 53 -8.95 -23.83 3.49
CA SER A 53 -8.60 -24.96 2.61
C SER A 53 -7.11 -24.85 2.31
N GLU A 54 -6.35 -25.60 3.09
CA GLU A 54 -5.01 -26.14 2.82
C GLU A 54 -4.21 -25.48 1.69
N THR A 55 -3.19 -24.67 2.04
CA THR A 55 -1.81 -24.85 1.54
C THR A 55 -0.86 -23.97 2.36
N GLN A 56 0.11 -24.62 3.01
CA GLN A 56 1.26 -23.96 3.61
C GLN A 56 2.03 -23.14 2.57
N VAL A 57 2.19 -21.84 2.80
CA VAL A 57 3.25 -21.07 2.17
C VAL A 57 3.91 -20.20 3.23
N ALA A 58 5.16 -20.56 3.53
CA ALA A 58 6.04 -19.90 4.46
C ALA A 58 6.15 -18.38 4.19
N PRO A 59 6.31 -17.55 5.22
CA PRO A 59 6.51 -16.12 5.05
C PRO A 59 7.89 -15.90 4.43
N GLN A 60 7.93 -15.63 3.12
CA GLN A 60 9.12 -15.08 2.47
C GLN A 60 9.27 -13.64 2.96
N THR A 61 10.03 -13.51 4.05
CA THR A 61 10.65 -12.30 4.59
C THR A 61 11.24 -11.51 3.43
N GLN A 62 10.62 -10.38 3.06
CA GLN A 62 11.35 -9.36 2.32
C GLN A 62 12.55 -8.98 3.19
N PRO A 63 13.79 -8.95 2.65
CA PRO A 63 14.94 -8.57 3.45
C PRO A 63 14.63 -7.21 4.07
N GLY A 64 14.60 -7.19 5.40
CA GLY A 64 14.15 -6.05 6.17
C GLY A 64 14.92 -4.83 5.71
N VAL A 65 14.21 -3.87 5.12
CA VAL A 65 14.77 -2.54 4.89
C VAL A 65 15.10 -2.01 6.28
N ASP A 66 16.38 -1.86 6.58
CA ASP A 66 16.84 -1.29 7.84
C ASP A 66 16.49 0.20 7.85
N VAL A 67 15.30 0.49 8.36
CA VAL A 67 14.74 1.84 8.43
C VAL A 67 15.63 2.75 9.29
N ASP A 68 16.30 2.18 10.30
CA ASP A 68 17.18 2.93 11.19
C ASP A 68 18.46 3.34 10.47
N GLN A 69 19.04 2.44 9.66
CA GLN A 69 20.19 2.79 8.82
C GLN A 69 19.81 3.83 7.77
N LEU A 70 18.68 3.65 7.08
CA LEU A 70 18.21 4.60 6.08
C LEU A 70 17.99 6.01 6.67
N ARG A 71 17.46 6.07 7.89
CA ARG A 71 17.26 7.33 8.61
C ARG A 71 18.58 8.03 8.92
N LYS A 72 19.60 7.28 9.34
CA LYS A 72 20.94 7.83 9.61
C LYS A 72 21.57 8.38 8.33
N ASP A 73 21.49 7.63 7.24
CA ASP A 73 22.04 8.05 5.94
C ASP A 73 21.37 9.34 5.45
N ILE A 74 20.04 9.46 5.58
CA ILE A 74 19.29 10.67 5.22
C ILE A 74 19.75 11.87 6.05
N LEU A 75 19.96 11.70 7.36
CA LEU A 75 20.44 12.79 8.23
C LEU A 75 21.85 13.25 7.84
N GLN A 76 22.73 12.31 7.51
CA GLN A 76 24.09 12.62 7.06
C GLN A 76 24.07 13.43 5.75
N VAL A 77 23.22 13.08 4.79
CA VAL A 77 23.08 13.82 3.54
C VAL A 77 22.50 15.22 3.78
N ILE A 78 21.50 15.36 4.65
CA ILE A 78 20.93 16.67 5.01
C ILE A 78 21.99 17.57 5.65
N ASP A 79 22.85 17.01 6.51
CA ASP A 79 23.94 17.74 7.16
C ASP A 79 24.99 18.23 6.14
N GLN A 80 25.40 17.37 5.21
CA GLN A 80 26.32 17.72 4.11
C GLN A 80 25.77 18.82 3.19
N LEU A 81 24.45 18.88 3.00
CA LEU A 81 23.80 19.89 2.15
C LEU A 81 23.52 21.22 2.88
N ARG A 82 23.66 21.25 4.21
CA ARG A 82 23.49 22.46 5.04
C ARG A 82 24.81 23.16 5.38
N GLY A 83 25.95 22.55 5.09
CA GLY A 83 27.29 23.17 5.15
C GLY A 83 27.64 23.92 3.86
#